data_AF-A0A4S4B6Q7-F1
#
_entry.id   AF-A0A4S4B6Q7-F1
#
_cell.length_a   1.000
_cell.length_b   1.000
_cell.length_c   1.000
_cell.angle_alpha   90.00
_cell.angle_beta   90.00
_cell.angle_gamma   90.00
#
_symmetry.space_group_name_H-M   'P 1'
#
loop_
_entity.id
_entity.type
_entity.pdbx_description
1 polymer ?
#
loop_
_entity_poly.entity_id
_entity_poly.type
_entity_poly.pdbx_seq_one_letter_code
_entity_poly.pdbx_strand_id
1 'polypeptide(L)' 'MPGINGLEVLSVLKAQEPFGYIPVTMLLTSQDQHDIQQVYQQRASAYVMKP' A
#
# COMPACT_ATOMS: atom_id res chain seq x y z
N MET A 1 -11.30 -4.50 5.19
CA MET A 1 -12.33 -5.38 4.61
C MET A 1 -11.81 -6.80 4.70
N PRO A 2 -12.52 -7.76 5.31
CA PRO A 2 -12.04 -9.14 5.35
C PRO A 2 -11.89 -9.64 3.92
N GLY A 3 -10.67 -10.07 3.55
CA GLY A 3 -10.38 -10.69 2.26
C GLY A 3 -9.79 -9.79 1.16
N ILE A 4 -9.65 -8.47 1.36
CA ILE A 4 -9.01 -7.61 0.35
C ILE A 4 -7.59 -7.25 0.79
N ASN A 5 -6.60 -7.63 -0.03
CA ASN A 5 -5.20 -7.30 0.18
C ASN A 5 -4.94 -5.83 -0.18
N GLY A 6 -4.45 -5.03 0.78
CA GLY A 6 -4.20 -3.60 0.56
C GLY A 6 -3.18 -3.33 -0.54
N LEU A 7 -2.24 -4.25 -0.79
CA LEU A 7 -1.26 -4.15 -1.88
C LEU A 7 -1.94 -4.27 -3.26
N GLU A 8 -2.89 -5.19 -3.42
CA GLU A 8 -3.64 -5.32 -4.67
C GLU A 8 -4.44 -4.05 -4.96
N VAL A 9 -5.04 -3.46 -3.93
CA VAL A 9 -5.76 -2.18 -4.05
C VAL A 9 -4.80 -1.06 -4.46
N LEU A 10 -3.63 -0.96 -3.83
CA LEU A 10 -2.62 0.03 -4.16
C LEU A 10 -2.16 -0.10 -5.62
N SER A 11 -1.89 -1.33 -6.08
CA SER A 11 -1.51 -1.61 -7.46
C SER A 11 -2.57 -1.16 -8.47
N VAL A 12 -3.85 -1.51 -8.22
CA VAL A 12 -4.98 -1.10 -9.07
C VAL A 12 -5.16 0.41 -9.10
N LEU A 13 -5.04 1.08 -7.96
CA LEU A 13 -5.12 2.55 -7.88
C LEU A 13 -3.99 3.22 -8.65
N LYS A 14 -2.76 2.71 -8.50
CA LYS A 14 -1.57 3.31 -9.14
C LYS A 14 -1.51 3.09 -10.64
N ALA A 15 -2.21 2.08 -11.17
CA ALA A 15 -2.28 1.79 -12.60
C ALA A 15 -3.31 2.63 -13.36
N GLN A 16 -4.22 3.34 -12.67
CA GLN A 16 -5.30 4.11 -13.29
C GLN A 16 -5.02 5.62 -13.21
N GLU A 17 -5.08 6.32 -14.35
CA GLU A 17 -5.25 7.78 -14.34
C GLU A 17 -6.71 8.11 -13.98
N PRO A 18 -6.98 9.08 -13.09
CA PRO A 18 -6.08 10.10 -12.54
C PRO A 18 -5.47 9.75 -11.15
N PHE A 19 -5.52 8.50 -10.72
CA PHE A 19 -5.15 8.12 -9.35
C PHE A 19 -3.66 7.81 -9.17
N GLY A 20 -2.94 7.52 -10.26
CA GLY A 20 -1.51 7.18 -10.27
C GLY A 20 -0.63 8.15 -9.48
N TYR A 21 -0.89 9.45 -9.61
CA TYR A 21 -0.12 10.52 -8.96
C TYR A 21 -0.54 10.82 -7.52
N ILE A 22 -1.68 10.30 -7.04
CA ILE A 22 -2.18 10.58 -5.68
C ILE A 22 -1.27 9.87 -4.67
N PRO A 23 -0.67 10.57 -3.70
CA PRO A 23 0.10 9.91 -2.63
C PRO A 23 -0.77 8.97 -1.81
N VAL A 24 -0.29 7.76 -1.55
CA VAL A 24 -1.02 6.75 -0.76
C VAL A 24 -0.17 6.33 0.43
N THR A 25 -0.77 6.32 1.63
CA THR A 25 -0.17 5.83 2.87
C THR A 25 -0.80 4.50 3.26
N MET A 26 0.02 3.47 3.43
CA MET A 26 -0.44 2.13 3.79
C MET A 26 -0.51 1.95 5.31
N LEU A 27 -1.59 1.36 5.82
CA LEU A 27 -1.67 0.94 7.23
C LEU A 27 -1.31 -0.55 7.35
N LEU A 28 -0.20 -0.85 8.00
CA LEU A 28 0.29 -2.21 8.21
C LEU A 28 -0.06 -2.73 9.62
N THR A 29 -0.31 -4.03 9.74
CA THR A 29 -0.58 -4.74 11.00
C THR A 29 0.65 -5.41 11.60
N SER A 30 1.73 -5.54 10.84
CA SER A 30 2.98 -6.23 11.23
C SER A 30 4.19 -5.37 10.89
N GLN A 31 5.34 -5.67 11.52
CA GLN A 31 6.65 -5.14 11.16
C GLN A 31 7.43 -6.08 10.24
N ASP A 32 6.75 -6.93 9.47
CA ASP A 32 7.45 -7.83 8.55
C ASP A 32 8.20 -6.99 7.50
N GLN A 33 9.52 -7.18 7.43
CA GLN A 33 10.35 -6.45 6.47
C GLN A 33 9.95 -6.73 5.03
N HIS A 34 9.43 -7.92 4.73
CA HIS A 34 8.93 -8.25 3.40
C HIS A 34 7.72 -7.39 3.04
N ASP A 35 6.76 -7.23 3.96
CA ASP A 35 5.57 -6.40 3.74
C ASP A 35 5.95 -4.93 3.51
N ILE A 36 6.88 -4.40 4.30
CA ILE A 36 7.37 -3.03 4.15
C ILE A 36 8.03 -2.83 2.78
N GLN A 37 8.87 -3.77 2.34
CA GLN A 37 9.51 -3.69 1.03
C GLN A 37 8.48 -3.74 -0.11
N GLN A 38 7.48 -4.63 -0.03
CA GLN A 38 6.42 -4.74 -1.02
C GLN A 38 5.63 -3.42 -1.16
N VAL A 39 5.31 -2.77 -0.05
CA VAL A 39 4.61 -1.48 -0.03
C VAL A 39 5.37 -0.40 -0.80
N TYR A 40 6.68 -0.29 -0.58
CA TYR A 40 7.52 0.68 -1.30
C TYR A 40 7.69 0.33 -2.78
N GLN A 41 7.86 -0.96 -3.10
CA GLN A 41 7.93 -1.41 -4.50
C GLN A 41 6.65 -1.05 -5.28
N GLN A 42 5.50 -1.03 -4.61
CA GLN A 42 4.21 -0.65 -5.20
C GLN A 42 3.92 0.86 -5.16
N ARG A 43 4.94 1.69 -4.95
CA ARG A 43 4.86 3.16 -5.02
C ARG A 43 3.93 3.78 -3.97
N ALA A 44 3.82 3.16 -2.79
CA ALA A 44 3.31 3.87 -1.63
C ALA A 44 4.28 4.99 -1.23
N SER A 45 3.72 6.09 -0.72
CA SER A 45 4.50 7.24 -0.27
C SER A 45 4.99 7.07 1.17
N ALA A 46 4.24 6.33 1.99
CA ALA A 46 4.58 6.04 3.38
C ALA A 46 3.80 4.81 3.89
N TYR A 47 4.18 4.30 5.06
CA TYR A 47 3.39 3.35 5.82
C TYR A 47 3.25 3.77 7.29
N VAL A 48 2.21 3.29 7.94
CA VAL A 48 1.92 3.50 9.37
C VAL A 48 1.59 2.16 10.00
N MET A 49 2.18 1.87 11.17
CA MET A 49 1.80 0.71 11.97
C MET A 49 0.48 0.98 12.69
N LYS A 50 -0.42 0.00 12.66
CA LYS A 50 -1.54 -0.04 13.60
C LYS A 50 -1.01 -0.23 15.04
N PRO A 51 -1.61 0.45 16.03
CA PRO A 51 -1.33 0.21 17.43
C PRO A 51 -1.76 -1.20 17.86
#